data_AF-A0A1D2QPP9-F1
#
_entry.id   AF-A0A1D2QPP9-F1
#
_cell.length_a   1.000
_cell.length_b   1.000
_cell.length_c   1.000
_cell.angle_alpha   90.00
_cell.angle_beta   90.00
_cell.angle_gamma   90.00
#
_symmetry.space_group_name_H-M   'P 1'
#
loop_
_entity.id
_entity.type
_entity.pdbx_description
1 polymer ?
#
loop_
_entity_poly.entity_id
_entity_poly.type
_entity_poly.pdbx_seq_one_letter_code
_entity_poly.pdbx_strand_id
1 'polypeptide(L)'
;MLATMDPNGNDTSTEQVINDSLLQQDNLEVAEHFLSWIKQGLNEKSIPVNTPDANIHIVNDGVFLVSPNIFKDYLAMKGINEDMWRRLSKRFANLRVNIVHIVSTGHAMNLHRYCLKKPDGSQEFVNGYLIPFNHFYVDNATLPEVNAALTVEPGRGECQPRMKPFTDTK
;
A
#
# COMPACT_ATOMS: atom_id res chain seq x y z
N MET A 1 35.25 43.31 -12.48
CA MET A 1 35.24 42.26 -13.52
C MET A 1 34.51 41.06 -12.96
N LEU A 2 33.30 40.83 -13.52
CA LEU A 2 32.51 39.60 -13.66
C LEU A 2 32.41 38.54 -12.53
N ALA A 3 31.15 38.37 -12.13
CA ALA A 3 30.51 37.36 -11.28
C ALA A 3 30.87 35.88 -11.56
N THR A 4 30.69 35.03 -10.55
CA THR A 4 29.73 33.92 -10.66
C THR A 4 28.83 33.92 -9.42
N MET A 5 27.59 34.37 -9.62
CA MET A 5 26.46 33.99 -8.79
C MET A 5 25.99 32.66 -9.38
N ASP A 6 25.96 31.59 -8.59
CA ASP A 6 25.28 30.36 -8.98
C ASP A 6 23.77 30.59 -8.84
N PRO A 7 22.97 30.57 -9.93
CA PRO A 7 21.55 30.91 -9.86
C PRO A 7 20.66 29.66 -9.77
N ASN A 8 21.18 28.51 -9.34
CA ASN A 8 20.38 27.30 -9.20
C ASN A 8 20.51 26.73 -7.78
N GLY A 9 19.74 27.32 -6.87
CA GLY A 9 19.37 26.69 -5.60
C GLY A 9 18.46 25.50 -5.86
N ASN A 10 19.04 24.41 -6.38
CA ASN A 10 18.41 23.11 -6.38
C ASN A 10 18.98 22.30 -5.22
N ASP A 11 18.36 22.44 -4.04
CA ASP A 11 18.57 21.56 -2.88
C ASP A 11 17.94 20.16 -3.11
N THR A 12 18.22 19.53 -4.26
CA THR A 12 17.99 18.09 -4.38
C THR A 12 19.11 17.40 -3.61
N SER A 13 18.82 17.01 -2.37
CA SER A 13 19.76 16.30 -1.48
C SER A 13 20.43 15.15 -2.22
N THR A 14 21.75 14.98 -2.05
CA THR A 14 22.54 13.94 -2.72
C THR A 14 21.97 12.53 -2.52
N GLU A 15 21.30 12.30 -1.38
CA GLU A 15 20.56 11.07 -1.09
C GLU A 15 19.38 10.82 -2.04
N GLN A 16 18.62 11.86 -2.41
CA GLN A 16 17.50 11.76 -3.35
C GLN A 16 17.98 11.33 -4.74
N VAL A 17 19.09 11.92 -5.22
CA VAL A 17 19.67 11.55 -6.53
C VAL A 17 20.13 10.09 -6.57
N ILE A 18 20.75 9.61 -5.47
CA ILE A 18 21.17 8.21 -5.34
C ILE A 18 19.94 7.30 -5.31
N ASN A 19 18.94 7.63 -4.50
CA ASN A 19 17.74 6.82 -4.32
C ASN A 19 16.88 6.74 -5.60
N ASP A 20 16.75 7.85 -6.33
CA ASP A 20 16.10 7.87 -7.65
C ASP A 20 16.86 6.98 -8.66
N SER A 21 18.20 7.00 -8.63
CA SER A 21 19.03 6.11 -9.47
C SER A 21 18.86 4.63 -9.12
N LEU A 22 18.74 4.27 -7.84
CA LEU A 22 18.47 2.89 -7.40
C LEU A 22 17.13 2.36 -7.93
N LEU A 23 16.13 3.23 -8.07
CA LEU A 23 14.85 2.88 -8.69
C LEU A 23 14.88 2.91 -10.23
N GLN A 24 15.91 3.47 -10.85
CA GLN A 24 16.10 3.41 -12.30
C GLN A 24 16.77 2.10 -12.73
N GLN A 25 17.73 1.60 -11.95
CA GLN A 25 18.36 0.30 -12.17
C GLN A 25 17.40 -0.85 -11.81
N ASP A 26 17.37 -1.93 -12.59
CA ASP A 26 16.43 -3.05 -12.42
C ASP A 26 16.84 -3.99 -11.26
N ASN A 27 16.97 -3.40 -10.06
CA ASN A 27 17.37 -4.06 -8.84
C ASN A 27 16.14 -4.32 -7.95
N LEU A 28 15.94 -5.57 -7.55
CA LEU A 28 14.88 -6.01 -6.65
C LEU A 28 15.12 -5.57 -5.19
N GLU A 29 16.35 -5.22 -4.84
CA GLU A 29 16.76 -4.79 -3.50
C GLU A 29 15.88 -3.65 -2.95
N VAL A 30 15.44 -2.71 -3.80
CA VAL A 30 14.56 -1.62 -3.34
C VAL A 30 13.18 -2.13 -2.91
N ALA A 31 12.66 -3.17 -3.57
CA ALA A 31 11.41 -3.81 -3.17
C ALA A 31 11.57 -4.65 -1.90
N GLU A 32 12.73 -5.28 -1.70
CA GLU A 32 13.07 -5.98 -0.46
C GLU A 32 13.20 -4.99 0.72
N HIS A 33 13.84 -3.84 0.50
CA HIS A 33 13.89 -2.75 1.48
C HIS A 33 12.51 -2.21 1.82
N PHE A 34 11.62 -2.07 0.82
CA PHE A 34 10.22 -1.72 1.06
C PHE A 34 9.51 -2.75 1.94
N LEU A 35 9.66 -4.05 1.63
CA LEU A 35 9.07 -5.12 2.45
C LEU A 35 9.62 -5.11 3.89
N SER A 36 10.92 -4.90 4.03
CA SER A 36 11.59 -4.78 5.34
C SER A 36 11.07 -3.58 6.13
N TRP A 37 10.85 -2.44 5.47
CA TRP A 37 10.25 -1.25 6.09
C TRP A 37 8.85 -1.53 6.63
N ILE A 38 7.99 -2.21 5.87
CA ILE A 38 6.66 -2.62 6.36
C ILE A 38 6.80 -3.54 7.58
N LYS A 39 7.67 -4.56 7.49
CA LYS A 39 7.89 -5.50 8.58
C LYS A 39 8.36 -4.81 9.86
N GLN A 40 9.32 -3.89 9.74
CA GLN A 40 9.80 -3.10 10.87
C GLN A 40 8.67 -2.22 11.42
N GLY A 41 7.94 -1.51 10.56
CA GLY A 41 6.87 -0.61 10.98
C GLY A 41 5.69 -1.30 11.66
N LEU A 42 5.37 -2.53 11.26
CA LEU A 42 4.38 -3.38 11.94
C LEU A 42 4.86 -3.80 13.33
N ASN A 43 6.12 -4.24 13.45
CA ASN A 43 6.69 -4.68 14.72
C ASN A 43 6.87 -3.52 15.72
N GLU A 44 7.28 -2.36 15.23
CA GLU A 44 7.49 -1.14 16.03
C GLU A 44 6.20 -0.35 16.27
N LYS A 45 5.09 -0.73 15.60
CA LYS A 45 3.82 0.01 15.60
C LYS A 45 3.97 1.48 15.15
N SER A 46 4.92 1.74 14.24
CA SER A 46 5.22 3.07 13.72
C SER A 46 4.43 3.41 12.46
N ILE A 47 3.81 2.42 11.81
CA ILE A 47 2.91 2.62 10.68
C ILE A 47 1.46 2.44 11.15
N PRO A 48 0.52 3.35 10.81
CA PRO A 48 -0.89 3.16 11.09
C PRO A 48 -1.45 1.91 10.42
N VAL A 49 -2.19 1.11 11.18
CA VAL A 49 -2.84 -0.13 10.72
C VAL A 49 -4.31 -0.09 11.12
N ASN A 50 -5.20 -0.57 10.24
CA ASN A 50 -6.65 -0.72 10.50
C ASN A 50 -7.40 0.59 10.80
N THR A 51 -6.82 1.76 10.53
CA THR A 51 -7.55 3.02 10.58
C THR A 51 -8.17 3.32 9.22
N PRO A 52 -9.21 4.17 9.14
CA PRO A 52 -9.89 4.51 7.87
C PRO A 52 -8.97 5.12 6.81
N ASP A 53 -7.90 5.78 7.23
CA ASP A 53 -6.92 6.44 6.35
C ASP A 53 -5.59 5.67 6.29
N ALA A 54 -5.51 4.49 6.93
CA ALA A 54 -4.32 3.65 6.87
C ALA A 54 -4.15 3.02 5.49
N ASN A 55 -2.90 2.93 5.04
CA ASN A 55 -2.55 2.19 3.83
C ASN A 55 -2.21 0.71 4.11
N ILE A 56 -2.36 0.27 5.37
CA ILE A 56 -2.17 -1.12 5.81
C ILE A 56 -3.40 -1.58 6.59
N HIS A 57 -3.95 -2.72 6.19
CA HIS A 57 -5.03 -3.38 6.90
C HIS A 57 -4.73 -4.85 7.13
N ILE A 58 -5.15 -5.36 8.28
CA ILE A 58 -5.08 -6.78 8.61
C ILE A 58 -6.38 -7.44 8.17
N VAL A 59 -6.27 -8.50 7.38
CA VAL A 59 -7.40 -9.33 6.92
C VAL A 59 -7.14 -10.78 7.32
N ASN A 60 -8.15 -11.64 7.20
CA ASN A 60 -8.03 -13.05 7.63
C ASN A 60 -6.83 -13.78 7.01
N ASP A 61 -6.53 -13.47 5.75
CA ASP A 61 -5.50 -14.17 4.98
C ASP A 61 -4.11 -13.51 5.06
N GLY A 62 -3.98 -12.36 5.72
CA GLY A 62 -2.69 -11.67 5.82
C GLY A 62 -2.77 -10.15 6.02
N VAL A 63 -1.72 -9.48 5.56
CA VAL A 63 -1.60 -8.02 5.57
C VAL A 63 -1.91 -7.49 4.18
N PHE A 64 -2.94 -6.65 4.09
CA PHE A 64 -3.36 -5.97 2.88
C PHE A 64 -2.70 -4.58 2.78
N LEU A 65 -1.97 -4.35 1.70
CA LEU A 65 -1.23 -3.12 1.41
C LEU A 65 -1.95 -2.32 0.33
N VAL A 66 -2.49 -1.15 0.68
CA VAL A 66 -3.30 -0.30 -0.21
C VAL A 66 -2.42 0.38 -1.26
N SER A 67 -2.67 0.08 -2.54
CA SER A 67 -1.96 0.63 -3.69
C SER A 67 -2.78 1.74 -4.35
N PRO A 68 -2.17 2.86 -4.80
CA PRO A 68 -0.73 3.10 -4.87
C PRO A 68 -0.12 3.70 -3.59
N ASN A 69 -0.95 4.11 -2.64
CA ASN A 69 -0.57 5.03 -1.56
C ASN A 69 0.55 4.47 -0.67
N ILE A 70 0.53 3.19 -0.31
CA ILE A 70 1.60 2.59 0.52
C ILE A 70 2.99 2.72 -0.12
N PHE A 71 3.08 2.65 -1.45
CA PHE A 71 4.33 2.81 -2.16
C PHE A 71 4.75 4.28 -2.17
N LYS A 72 3.80 5.20 -2.37
CA LYS A 72 4.06 6.64 -2.34
C LYS A 72 4.58 7.08 -0.97
N ASP A 73 3.96 6.61 0.12
CA ASP A 73 4.40 6.89 1.48
C ASP A 73 5.87 6.49 1.69
N TYR A 74 6.24 5.30 1.24
CA TYR A 74 7.62 4.83 1.32
C TYR A 74 8.58 5.68 0.49
N LEU A 75 8.20 6.04 -0.74
CA LEU A 75 9.03 6.87 -1.61
C LEU A 75 9.23 8.28 -1.04
N ALA A 76 8.15 8.91 -0.57
CA ALA A 76 8.19 10.20 0.09
C ALA A 76 9.10 10.17 1.33
N MET A 77 8.99 9.13 2.16
CA MET A 77 9.87 8.95 3.33
C MET A 77 11.35 8.82 2.95
N LYS A 78 11.66 8.22 1.79
CA LYS A 78 13.03 8.12 1.26
C LYS A 78 13.49 9.35 0.50
N GLY A 79 12.67 10.40 0.41
CA GLY A 79 12.93 11.59 -0.39
C GLY A 79 12.98 11.30 -1.89
N ILE A 80 12.37 10.21 -2.35
CA ILE A 80 12.30 9.79 -3.76
C ILE A 80 11.03 10.37 -4.37
N ASN A 81 11.07 10.72 -5.65
CA ASN A 81 9.86 11.08 -6.40
C ASN A 81 8.78 9.97 -6.33
N GLU A 82 7.63 10.31 -5.73
CA GLU A 82 6.47 9.43 -5.58
C GLU A 82 5.92 8.87 -6.90
N ASP A 83 6.10 9.55 -8.03
CA ASP A 83 5.68 9.06 -9.35
C ASP A 83 6.39 7.77 -9.77
N MET A 84 7.50 7.43 -9.10
CA MET A 84 8.20 6.16 -9.29
C MET A 84 7.48 4.96 -8.65
N TRP A 85 6.34 5.17 -7.98
CA TRP A 85 5.57 4.10 -7.31
C TRP A 85 5.25 2.92 -8.25
N ARG A 86 5.01 3.16 -9.55
CA ARG A 86 4.75 2.09 -10.53
C ARG A 86 5.94 1.14 -10.69
N ARG A 87 7.16 1.69 -10.66
CA ARG A 87 8.40 0.89 -10.75
C ARG A 87 8.58 0.06 -9.49
N LEU A 88 8.41 0.67 -8.32
CA LEU A 88 8.49 -0.02 -7.04
C LEU A 88 7.42 -1.12 -6.94
N SER A 89 6.17 -0.80 -7.28
CA SER A 89 5.05 -1.74 -7.27
C SER A 89 5.29 -2.94 -8.19
N LYS A 90 5.79 -2.72 -9.42
CA LYS A 90 6.16 -3.80 -10.34
C LYS A 90 7.27 -4.68 -9.76
N ARG A 91 8.30 -4.11 -9.14
CA ARG A 91 9.38 -4.87 -8.52
C ARG A 91 8.92 -5.66 -7.31
N PHE A 92 8.04 -5.06 -6.50
CA PHE A 92 7.41 -5.73 -5.38
C PHE A 92 6.59 -6.94 -5.83
N ALA A 93 5.80 -6.81 -6.89
CA ALA A 93 5.10 -7.95 -7.50
C ALA A 93 6.06 -9.07 -7.97
N ASN A 94 7.27 -8.71 -8.45
CA ASN A 94 8.27 -9.67 -8.89
C ASN A 94 8.95 -10.43 -7.73
N LEU A 95 8.81 -9.98 -6.48
CA LEU A 95 9.26 -10.75 -5.30
C LEU A 95 8.41 -12.00 -5.08
N ARG A 96 7.21 -12.09 -5.68
CA ARG A 96 6.28 -13.23 -5.58
C ARG A 96 5.94 -13.62 -4.13
N VAL A 97 5.95 -12.65 -3.23
CA VAL A 97 5.53 -12.80 -1.82
C VAL A 97 4.03 -12.56 -1.61
N ASN A 98 3.34 -12.01 -2.60
CA ASN A 98 1.91 -11.73 -2.52
C ASN A 98 1.05 -12.94 -2.89
N ILE A 99 -0.14 -13.02 -2.29
CA ILE A 99 -1.19 -13.96 -2.68
C ILE A 99 -1.70 -13.58 -4.07
N VAL A 100 -1.87 -14.58 -4.92
CA VAL A 100 -2.46 -14.46 -6.26
C VAL A 100 -3.80 -15.19 -6.24
N HIS A 101 -4.83 -14.58 -6.84
CA HIS A 101 -6.14 -15.21 -6.99
C HIS A 101 -6.51 -15.33 -8.47
N ILE A 102 -7.42 -16.25 -8.79
CA ILE A 102 -7.97 -16.39 -10.13
C ILE A 102 -9.22 -15.51 -10.22
N VAL A 103 -9.20 -14.53 -11.14
CA VAL A 103 -10.37 -13.69 -11.40
C VAL A 103 -11.41 -14.44 -12.24
N SER A 104 -12.63 -13.90 -12.33
CA SER A 104 -13.75 -14.50 -13.08
C SER A 104 -13.42 -14.78 -14.56
N THR A 105 -12.47 -14.05 -15.14
CA THR A 105 -11.98 -14.25 -16.51
C THR A 105 -11.00 -15.44 -16.64
N GLY A 106 -10.66 -16.13 -15.54
CA GLY A 106 -9.73 -17.25 -15.51
C GLY A 106 -8.25 -16.84 -15.43
N HIS A 107 -7.95 -15.54 -15.40
CA HIS A 107 -6.59 -15.03 -15.27
C HIS A 107 -6.14 -14.95 -13.81
N ALA A 108 -4.84 -15.14 -13.59
CA ALA A 108 -4.22 -14.93 -12.29
C ALA A 108 -3.97 -13.42 -12.06
N MET A 109 -4.36 -12.92 -10.88
CA MET A 109 -4.23 -11.51 -10.49
C MET A 109 -3.60 -11.40 -9.08
N ASN A 110 -2.65 -10.49 -8.94
CA ASN A 110 -1.96 -10.17 -7.67
C ASN A 110 -2.60 -9.02 -6.90
N LEU A 111 -3.38 -8.17 -7.56
CA LEU A 111 -4.10 -7.07 -6.92
C LEU A 111 -5.47 -7.53 -6.43
N HIS A 112 -5.65 -7.52 -5.11
CA HIS A 112 -6.91 -7.81 -4.44
C HIS A 112 -7.73 -6.54 -4.29
N ARG A 113 -9.05 -6.68 -4.36
CA ARG A 113 -10.00 -5.58 -4.18
C ARG A 113 -10.83 -5.82 -2.93
N TYR A 114 -10.91 -4.79 -2.10
CA TYR A 114 -11.69 -4.78 -0.88
C TYR A 114 -12.59 -3.54 -0.83
N CYS A 115 -13.69 -3.66 -0.08
CA CYS A 115 -14.53 -2.56 0.29
C CYS A 115 -14.17 -2.08 1.70
N LEU A 116 -13.78 -0.82 1.83
CA LEU A 116 -13.46 -0.16 3.10
C LEU A 116 -14.64 0.69 3.54
N LYS A 117 -15.20 0.38 4.71
CA LYS A 117 -16.25 1.18 5.35
C LYS A 117 -15.63 2.28 6.21
N LYS A 118 -15.92 3.54 5.90
CA LYS A 118 -15.44 4.70 6.65
C LYS A 118 -16.35 5.03 7.84
N PRO A 119 -15.87 5.77 8.85
CA PRO A 119 -16.65 6.16 10.02
C PRO A 119 -17.90 6.99 9.71
N ASP A 120 -17.87 7.77 8.62
CA ASP A 120 -19.01 8.57 8.13
C ASP A 120 -20.12 7.72 7.45
N GLY A 121 -19.91 6.40 7.41
CA GLY A 121 -20.79 5.43 6.78
C GLY A 121 -20.65 5.37 5.26
N SER A 122 -19.72 6.13 4.66
CA SER A 122 -19.33 5.95 3.26
C SER A 122 -18.53 4.67 3.09
N GLN A 123 -18.50 4.17 1.86
CA GLN A 123 -17.72 3.00 1.49
C GLN A 123 -16.86 3.33 0.29
N GLU A 124 -15.62 2.85 0.29
CA GLU A 124 -14.66 3.07 -0.78
C GLU A 124 -14.04 1.75 -1.21
N PHE A 125 -13.84 1.59 -2.52
CA PHE A 125 -13.08 0.47 -3.04
C PHE A 125 -11.60 0.75 -2.98
N VAL A 126 -10.86 -0.14 -2.34
CA VAL A 126 -9.41 -0.10 -2.27
C VAL A 126 -8.83 -1.31 -2.99
N ASN A 127 -7.77 -1.08 -3.77
CA ASN A 127 -7.02 -2.13 -4.45
C ASN A 127 -5.65 -2.24 -3.80
N GLY A 128 -5.09 -3.44 -3.72
CA GLY A 128 -3.84 -3.63 -3.00
C GLY A 128 -3.24 -5.02 -3.11
N TYR A 129 -2.08 -5.19 -2.50
CA TYR A 129 -1.38 -6.47 -2.43
C TYR A 129 -1.71 -7.15 -1.11
N LEU A 130 -2.05 -8.43 -1.16
CA LEU A 130 -2.27 -9.23 0.03
C LEU A 130 -1.04 -10.11 0.28
N ILE A 131 -0.40 -9.93 1.42
CA ILE A 131 0.84 -10.63 1.77
C ILE A 131 0.57 -11.54 2.99
N PRO A 132 0.90 -12.84 2.93
CA PRO A 132 0.69 -13.75 4.07
C PRO A 132 1.44 -13.31 5.33
N PHE A 133 0.89 -13.64 6.50
CA PHE A 133 1.44 -13.20 7.79
C PHE A 133 2.89 -13.63 8.04
N ASN A 134 3.30 -14.80 7.54
CA ASN A 134 4.64 -15.36 7.74
C ASN A 134 5.78 -14.48 7.14
N HIS A 135 5.46 -13.55 6.24
CA HIS A 135 6.45 -12.59 5.75
C HIS A 135 6.75 -11.49 6.77
N PHE A 136 5.82 -11.18 7.67
CA PHE A 136 5.96 -10.10 8.67
C PHE A 136 6.17 -10.61 10.09
N TYR A 137 5.46 -11.67 10.46
CA TYR A 137 5.41 -12.20 11.81
C TYR A 137 6.04 -13.59 11.85
N VAL A 138 6.68 -13.91 12.97
CA VAL A 138 7.16 -15.26 13.26
C VAL A 138 5.98 -16.16 13.63
N ASP A 139 6.09 -17.48 13.41
CA ASP A 139 4.98 -18.45 13.49
C ASP A 139 4.20 -18.47 14.83
N ASN A 140 4.78 -17.95 15.91
CA ASN A 140 4.17 -17.89 17.25
C ASN A 140 3.85 -16.46 17.73
N ALA A 141 3.93 -15.46 16.85
CA ALA A 141 3.58 -14.10 17.22
C ALA A 141 2.07 -13.95 17.40
N THR A 142 1.66 -13.11 18.35
CA THR A 142 0.26 -12.67 18.44
C THR A 142 -0.08 -11.83 17.22
N LEU A 143 -0.94 -12.36 16.34
CA LEU A 143 -1.40 -11.63 15.17
C LEU A 143 -2.31 -10.46 15.58
N PRO A 144 -2.26 -9.32 14.87
CA PRO A 144 -3.14 -8.21 15.16
C PRO A 144 -4.58 -8.55 14.79
N GLU A 145 -5.54 -7.82 15.37
CA GLU A 145 -6.96 -8.00 15.07
C GLU A 145 -7.28 -7.66 13.61
N VAL A 146 -8.18 -8.46 13.03
CA VAL A 146 -8.65 -8.26 11.65
C VAL A 146 -9.52 -7.01 11.58
N ASN A 147 -9.33 -6.22 10.52
CA ASN A 147 -10.14 -5.04 10.26
C ASN A 147 -11.56 -5.40 9.82
N ALA A 148 -12.52 -5.35 10.75
CA ALA A 148 -13.93 -5.60 10.45
C ALA A 148 -14.56 -4.58 9.47
N ALA A 149 -13.92 -3.42 9.28
CA ALA A 149 -14.35 -2.42 8.30
C ALA A 149 -13.96 -2.76 6.86
N LEU A 150 -13.08 -3.76 6.68
CA LEU A 150 -12.62 -4.21 5.37
C LEU A 150 -13.35 -5.51 4.99
N THR A 151 -14.17 -5.46 3.96
CA THR A 151 -14.92 -6.63 3.48
C THR A 151 -14.50 -7.00 2.06
N VAL A 152 -14.35 -8.30 1.79
CA VAL A 152 -14.11 -8.82 0.43
C VAL A 152 -15.28 -8.41 -0.46
N GLU A 153 -15.01 -8.09 -1.73
CA GLU A 153 -16.06 -7.77 -2.70
C GLU A 153 -17.09 -8.93 -2.75
N PRO A 154 -18.36 -8.70 -2.34
CA PRO A 154 -19.40 -9.69 -2.53
C PRO A 154 -19.73 -9.68 -4.02
N GLY A 155 -19.30 -10.72 -4.74
CA GLY A 155 -19.34 -10.81 -6.20
C GLY A 155 -20.53 -10.10 -6.86
N ARG A 156 -20.22 -8.90 -7.41
CA ARG A 156 -20.98 -7.99 -8.27
C ARG A 156 -20.70 -6.53 -7.89
N GLY A 157 -19.45 -6.08 -8.03
CA GLY A 157 -19.09 -4.71 -8.43
C GLY A 157 -19.48 -3.53 -7.54
N GLU A 158 -20.20 -3.73 -6.43
CA GLU A 158 -20.69 -2.66 -5.57
C GLU A 158 -20.40 -2.96 -4.09
N CYS A 159 -19.63 -2.07 -3.46
CA CYS A 159 -19.66 -1.82 -2.03
C CYS A 159 -21.13 -1.55 -1.70
N GLN A 160 -21.76 -2.37 -0.85
CA GLN A 160 -23.21 -2.33 -0.63
C GLN A 160 -23.68 -0.86 -0.49
N PRO A 161 -24.67 -0.43 -1.29
CA PRO A 161 -25.09 0.96 -1.27
C PRO A 161 -25.50 1.36 0.14
N ARG A 162 -25.09 2.56 0.56
CA ARG A 162 -25.56 3.21 1.78
C ARG A 162 -27.08 3.08 1.80
N MET A 163 -27.66 2.29 2.72
CA MET A 163 -29.10 2.33 2.94
C MET A 163 -29.42 3.78 3.28
N LYS A 164 -30.08 4.49 2.34
CA LYS A 164 -30.57 5.83 2.62
C LYS A 164 -31.47 5.69 3.85
N PRO A 165 -31.40 6.61 4.84
CA PRO A 165 -32.37 6.60 5.91
C PRO A 165 -33.76 6.60 5.27
N PHE A 166 -34.59 5.67 5.72
CA PHE A 166 -36.00 5.57 5.34
C PHE A 166 -36.65 6.88 5.78
N THR A 167 -36.73 7.87 4.88
CA THR A 167 -37.54 9.05 5.15
C THR A 167 -38.97 8.62 4.89
N ASP A 168 -39.70 8.34 5.96
CA ASP A 168 -41.15 8.22 5.93
C ASP A 168 -41.73 9.53 5.37
N THR A 169 -42.14 9.50 4.11
CA THR A 169 -42.99 10.55 3.54
C THR A 169 -44.42 10.22 3.94
N LYS A 170 -44.96 11.02 4.85
CA LYS A 170 -46.37 11.05 5.23
C LYS A 170 -47.22 11.73 4.16
#